data_AF-A0AAJ6MI66-F1
#
_entry.id   AF-A0AAJ6MI66-F1
#
_cell.length_a   1.000
_cell.length_b   1.000
_cell.length_c   1.000
_cell.angle_alpha   90.00
_cell.angle_beta   90.00
_cell.angle_gamma   90.00
#
_symmetry.space_group_name_H-M   'P 1'
#
loop_
_entity.id
_entity.type
_entity.pdbx_description
1 polymer ?
#
loop_
_entity_poly.entity_id
_entity_poly.type
_entity_poly.pdbx_seq_one_letter_code
_entity_poly.pdbx_strand_id
1 'polypeptide(L)'
;MAITVRRLNDTDLPWGLVFLNLVFGLGTLVLLVLNLFPSSPKRDKFKEFELKNSSNFIASKEPENFSEMFKDYFKNYFEFRGNASRRNFWWVQIGWGALTLIFIILIYASGQFDQVMFGRDFIGTVLLKLVFILFLIGSFMPELTIHIRRLRDVGLSDLGLSILLGVTAGMTILYRIFANMIKMTYSTSHYQLFQYLMFLLVMICWISLIIIELMASGELKKVKKFIIYKNRLIHFSLFLVFIAKL
;
A
#
# COMPACT_ATOMS: atom_id res chain seq x y z
N MET A 1 -22.68 3.26 -7.57
CA MET A 1 -21.38 2.89 -8.18
C MET A 1 -21.16 1.37 -8.30
N ALA A 2 -21.57 0.53 -7.34
CA ALA A 2 -21.34 -0.92 -7.44
C ALA A 2 -22.13 -1.63 -8.56
N ILE A 3 -23.36 -1.17 -8.85
CA ILE A 3 -24.23 -1.77 -9.88
C ILE A 3 -23.74 -1.43 -11.29
N THR A 4 -23.24 -0.21 -11.51
CA THR A 4 -22.69 0.24 -12.80
C THR A 4 -21.39 -0.47 -13.16
N VAL A 5 -20.52 -0.73 -12.17
CA VAL A 5 -19.30 -1.55 -12.36
C VAL A 5 -19.66 -2.96 -12.82
N ARG A 6 -20.68 -3.58 -12.19
CA ARG A 6 -21.13 -4.93 -12.57
C ARG A 6 -21.68 -4.97 -14.00
N ARG A 7 -22.52 -4.00 -14.38
CA ARG A 7 -23.09 -3.92 -15.74
C ARG A 7 -22.05 -3.67 -16.84
N LEU A 8 -21.06 -2.80 -16.59
CA LEU A 8 -19.93 -2.59 -17.51
C LEU A 8 -19.10 -3.87 -17.66
N ASN A 9 -18.86 -4.58 -16.57
CA ASN A 9 -18.13 -5.84 -16.59
C ASN A 9 -18.94 -6.97 -17.27
N ASP A 10 -20.27 -6.95 -17.19
CA ASP A 10 -21.16 -7.86 -17.92
C ASP A 10 -21.25 -7.54 -19.44
N THR A 11 -20.75 -6.37 -19.87
CA THR A 11 -20.71 -5.94 -21.28
C THR A 11 -19.30 -6.02 -21.89
N ASP A 12 -18.36 -6.73 -21.24
CA ASP A 12 -16.94 -6.86 -21.63
C ASP A 12 -16.18 -5.52 -21.69
N LEU A 13 -16.69 -4.46 -21.04
CA LEU A 13 -16.07 -3.14 -21.02
C LEU A 13 -15.17 -2.96 -19.78
N PRO A 14 -14.03 -2.24 -19.90
CA PRO A 14 -13.13 -1.99 -18.77
C PRO A 14 -13.84 -1.27 -17.62
N TRP A 15 -13.65 -1.77 -16.39
CA TRP A 15 -14.26 -1.22 -15.18
C TRP A 15 -13.88 0.26 -14.91
N GLY A 16 -12.78 0.73 -15.49
CA GLY A 16 -12.31 2.12 -15.38
C GLY A 16 -13.23 3.16 -16.04
N LEU A 17 -14.18 2.76 -16.89
CA LEU A 17 -15.15 3.68 -17.50
C LEU A 17 -16.13 4.29 -16.47
N VAL A 18 -16.19 3.76 -15.26
CA VAL A 18 -16.96 4.36 -14.16
C VAL A 18 -16.42 5.73 -13.75
N PHE A 19 -15.14 6.01 -13.99
CA PHE A 19 -14.54 7.32 -13.72
C PHE A 19 -15.01 8.42 -14.68
N LEU A 20 -15.69 8.09 -15.79
CA LEU A 20 -16.36 9.12 -16.60
C LEU A 20 -17.43 9.88 -15.80
N ASN A 21 -18.02 9.26 -14.77
CA ASN A 21 -18.97 9.93 -13.87
C ASN A 21 -18.34 11.08 -13.06
N LEU A 22 -17.00 11.17 -13.01
CA LEU A 22 -16.28 12.26 -12.39
C LEU A 22 -16.32 13.54 -13.26
N VAL A 23 -16.57 13.40 -14.57
CA VAL A 23 -16.74 14.52 -15.50
C VAL A 23 -18.21 14.94 -15.46
N PHE A 24 -18.48 16.05 -14.77
CA PHE A 24 -19.83 16.57 -14.52
C PHE A 24 -20.63 16.73 -15.83
N GLY A 25 -21.82 16.14 -15.90
CA GLY A 25 -22.79 16.33 -17.00
C GLY A 25 -22.69 15.36 -18.19
N LEU A 26 -21.50 15.12 -18.74
CA LEU A 26 -21.34 14.23 -19.92
C LEU A 26 -21.17 12.75 -19.54
N GLY A 27 -20.55 12.47 -18.40
CA GLY A 27 -20.21 11.11 -17.98
C GLY A 27 -21.42 10.21 -17.72
N THR A 28 -22.49 10.76 -17.17
CA THR A 28 -23.73 10.02 -16.86
C THR A 28 -24.50 9.64 -18.11
N LEU A 29 -24.57 10.52 -19.12
CA LEU A 29 -25.22 10.24 -20.40
C LEU A 29 -24.49 9.13 -21.17
N VAL A 30 -23.16 9.19 -21.24
CA VAL A 30 -22.34 8.15 -21.88
C VAL A 30 -22.52 6.81 -21.17
N LEU A 31 -22.53 6.79 -19.83
CA LEU A 31 -22.78 5.57 -19.06
C LEU A 31 -24.21 5.02 -19.22
N LEU A 32 -25.20 5.88 -19.44
CA LEU A 32 -26.58 5.46 -19.71
C LEU A 32 -26.68 4.78 -21.08
N VAL A 33 -26.07 5.36 -22.11
CA VAL A 33 -25.97 4.75 -23.44
C VAL A 33 -25.19 3.43 -23.40
N LEU A 34 -24.08 3.38 -22.66
CA LEU A 34 -23.28 2.17 -22.50
C LEU A 34 -24.04 1.04 -21.78
N ASN A 35 -24.90 1.38 -20.82
CA ASN A 35 -25.74 0.41 -20.11
C ASN A 35 -26.89 -0.16 -20.95
N LEU A 36 -27.23 0.49 -22.08
CA LEU A 36 -28.24 0.03 -23.03
C LEU A 36 -27.71 -1.02 -24.02
N PHE A 37 -26.39 -1.23 -24.12
CA PHE A 37 -25.86 -2.29 -24.97
C PHE A 37 -26.31 -3.67 -24.46
N PRO A 38 -26.68 -4.59 -25.38
CA PRO A 38 -27.01 -5.95 -25.00
C PRO A 38 -25.79 -6.63 -24.36
N SER A 39 -26.03 -7.44 -23.33
CA SER A 39 -24.98 -8.22 -22.68
C SER A 39 -24.36 -9.19 -23.69
N SER A 40 -23.02 -9.21 -23.75
CA SER A 40 -22.25 -10.06 -24.66
C SER A 40 -22.57 -11.54 -24.41
N PRO A 41 -22.98 -12.33 -25.43
CA PRO A 41 -23.30 -13.76 -25.29
C PRO A 41 -22.05 -14.63 -25.05
N LYS A 42 -20.87 -14.03 -24.86
CA LYS A 42 -19.61 -14.73 -24.65
C LYS A 42 -19.52 -15.43 -23.28
N ARG A 43 -20.44 -15.12 -22.34
CA ARG A 43 -20.54 -15.75 -21.03
C ARG A 43 -20.91 -17.24 -21.11
N ASP A 44 -21.53 -17.70 -22.20
CA ASP A 44 -21.82 -19.12 -22.46
C ASP A 44 -20.64 -19.88 -23.09
N LYS A 45 -19.51 -19.19 -23.35
CA LYS A 45 -18.24 -19.81 -23.75
C LYS A 45 -17.20 -19.78 -22.64
N PHE A 46 -17.61 -19.93 -21.38
CA PHE A 46 -16.72 -20.60 -20.44
C PHE A 46 -16.58 -22.05 -20.92
N LYS A 47 -15.67 -22.27 -21.88
CA LYS A 47 -15.02 -23.57 -21.97
C LYS A 47 -14.62 -23.91 -20.55
N GLU A 48 -15.15 -25.02 -20.05
CA GLU A 48 -14.67 -25.67 -18.84
C GLU A 48 -13.16 -25.50 -18.85
N PHE A 49 -12.66 -24.76 -17.88
CA PHE A 49 -11.26 -24.40 -17.83
C PHE A 49 -10.55 -25.73 -17.68
N GLU A 50 -10.14 -26.33 -18.81
CA GLU A 50 -9.24 -27.47 -18.80
C GLU A 50 -8.11 -27.00 -17.89
N LEU A 51 -8.02 -27.65 -16.73
CA LEU A 51 -6.92 -27.51 -15.81
C LEU A 51 -5.70 -28.02 -16.58
N LYS A 52 -5.17 -27.16 -17.47
CA LYS A 52 -3.92 -27.37 -18.16
C LYS A 52 -2.94 -27.55 -17.04
N ASN A 53 -2.58 -28.81 -16.87
CA ASN A 53 -1.89 -29.40 -15.76
C ASN A 53 -1.15 -28.34 -14.93
N SER A 54 -1.73 -27.99 -13.77
CA SER A 54 -1.10 -27.14 -12.77
C SER A 54 0.17 -27.79 -12.19
N SER A 55 0.64 -28.90 -12.76
CA SER A 55 2.01 -29.38 -12.61
C SER A 55 3.05 -28.47 -13.29
N ASN A 56 2.63 -27.61 -14.23
CA ASN A 56 3.49 -26.65 -14.92
C ASN A 56 3.12 -25.18 -14.60
N PHE A 57 2.38 -24.93 -13.51
CA PHE A 57 2.69 -23.73 -12.71
C PHE A 57 4.10 -23.99 -12.18
N ILE A 58 5.10 -23.73 -13.04
CA ILE A 58 6.47 -23.54 -12.59
C ILE A 58 6.28 -22.54 -11.46
N ALA A 59 6.51 -22.98 -10.22
CA ALA A 59 6.79 -22.08 -9.12
C ALA A 59 7.88 -21.18 -9.70
N SER A 60 7.48 -20.00 -10.20
CA SER A 60 8.30 -19.20 -11.10
C SER A 60 9.62 -19.06 -10.38
N LYS A 61 10.69 -19.65 -10.95
CA LYS A 61 11.97 -19.80 -10.28
C LYS A 61 12.23 -18.49 -9.54
N GLU A 62 12.25 -18.52 -8.21
CA GLU A 62 12.36 -17.28 -7.45
C GLU A 62 13.58 -16.55 -8.01
N PRO A 63 13.44 -15.29 -8.48
CA PRO A 63 14.53 -14.63 -9.15
C PRO A 63 15.74 -14.64 -8.22
N GLU A 64 16.84 -15.24 -8.68
CA GLU A 64 18.05 -15.42 -7.86
C GLU A 64 18.85 -14.11 -7.83
N ASN A 65 18.74 -13.30 -8.88
CA ASN A 65 19.43 -12.04 -9.03
C ASN A 65 18.57 -10.83 -8.63
N PHE A 66 19.17 -9.88 -7.92
CA PHE A 66 18.52 -8.64 -7.48
C PHE A 66 17.84 -7.85 -8.60
N SER A 67 18.50 -7.72 -9.76
CA SER A 67 17.92 -7.02 -10.93
C SER A 67 16.68 -7.72 -11.45
N GLU A 68 16.65 -9.05 -11.40
CA GLU A 68 15.51 -9.85 -11.83
C GLU A 68 14.34 -9.74 -10.84
N MET A 69 14.63 -9.71 -9.54
CA MET A 69 13.64 -9.41 -8.48
C MET A 69 12.98 -8.05 -8.71
N PHE A 70 13.78 -7.02 -9.02
CA PHE A 70 13.28 -5.67 -9.28
C PHE A 70 12.47 -5.59 -10.58
N LYS A 71 12.90 -6.27 -11.65
CA LYS A 71 12.14 -6.30 -12.91
C LYS A 71 10.80 -7.02 -12.76
N ASP A 72 10.78 -8.17 -12.09
CA ASP A 72 9.54 -8.90 -11.82
C ASP A 72 8.59 -8.08 -10.94
N TYR A 73 9.15 -7.36 -9.97
CA TYR A 73 8.40 -6.43 -9.14
C TYR A 73 7.71 -5.34 -9.96
N PHE A 74 8.46 -4.62 -10.81
CA PHE A 74 7.89 -3.59 -11.67
C PHE A 74 6.95 -4.14 -12.75
N LYS A 75 7.11 -5.40 -13.18
CA LYS A 75 6.21 -6.04 -14.14
C LYS A 75 4.84 -6.36 -13.53
N ASN A 76 4.83 -6.86 -12.29
CA ASN A 76 3.61 -7.28 -11.61
C ASN A 76 3.04 -6.16 -10.72
N TYR A 77 3.38 -4.91 -10.95
CA TYR A 77 3.10 -3.79 -10.03
C TYR A 77 1.60 -3.49 -9.82
N PHE A 78 0.74 -3.71 -10.82
CA PHE A 78 -0.71 -3.48 -10.69
C PHE A 78 -1.49 -4.72 -10.23
N GLU A 79 -0.82 -5.86 -10.06
CA GLU A 79 -1.50 -7.11 -9.77
C GLU A 79 -1.58 -7.35 -8.26
N PHE A 80 -2.69 -7.01 -7.62
CA PHE A 80 -2.84 -7.23 -6.17
C PHE A 80 -2.95 -8.71 -5.76
N ARG A 81 -2.92 -9.65 -6.72
CA ARG A 81 -2.98 -11.09 -6.50
C ARG A 81 -1.60 -11.70 -6.79
N GLY A 82 -1.04 -12.41 -5.82
CA GLY A 82 0.30 -13.01 -5.91
C GLY A 82 0.93 -13.15 -4.54
N ASN A 83 1.90 -14.05 -4.43
CA ASN A 83 2.63 -14.29 -3.18
C ASN A 83 3.95 -13.52 -3.21
N ALA A 84 4.28 -12.82 -2.13
CA ALA A 84 5.56 -12.16 -1.94
C ALA A 84 6.46 -13.03 -1.05
N SER A 85 7.50 -13.63 -1.65
CA SER A 85 8.56 -14.29 -0.89
C SER A 85 9.23 -13.28 0.05
N ARG A 86 9.51 -13.69 1.30
CA ARG A 86 10.06 -12.79 2.33
C ARG A 86 11.40 -12.20 1.93
N ARG A 87 12.24 -13.02 1.30
CA ARG A 87 13.55 -12.60 0.82
C ARG A 87 13.38 -11.50 -0.24
N ASN A 88 12.51 -11.73 -1.22
CA ASN A 88 12.26 -10.76 -2.28
C ASN A 88 11.64 -9.47 -1.74
N PHE A 89 10.73 -9.56 -0.77
CA PHE A 89 10.16 -8.41 -0.07
C PHE A 89 11.27 -7.50 0.50
N TRP A 90 12.15 -8.05 1.33
CA TRP A 90 13.17 -7.26 2.01
C TRP A 90 14.23 -6.71 1.05
N TRP A 91 14.62 -7.46 0.01
CA TRP A 91 15.55 -6.94 -1.00
C TRP A 91 14.95 -5.76 -1.77
N VAL A 92 13.67 -5.84 -2.14
CA VAL A 92 12.98 -4.73 -2.80
C VAL A 92 12.87 -3.53 -1.87
N GLN A 93 12.53 -3.75 -0.59
CA GLN A 93 12.45 -2.66 0.40
C GLN A 93 13.79 -2.00 0.68
N ILE A 94 14.89 -2.76 0.75
CA ILE A 94 16.24 -2.20 0.89
C ILE A 94 16.59 -1.38 -0.35
N GLY A 95 16.30 -1.85 -1.56
CA GLY A 95 16.57 -1.09 -2.78
C GLY A 95 15.77 0.21 -2.87
N TRP A 96 14.49 0.18 -2.50
CA TRP A 96 13.65 1.39 -2.40
C TRP A 96 14.14 2.35 -1.32
N GLY A 97 14.48 1.83 -0.14
CA GLY A 97 15.03 2.61 0.96
C GLY A 97 16.34 3.28 0.61
N ALA A 98 17.26 2.56 -0.06
CA ALA A 98 18.53 3.11 -0.53
C ALA A 98 18.32 4.22 -1.57
N LEU A 99 17.45 4.00 -2.55
CA LEU A 99 17.14 5.00 -3.58
C LEU A 99 16.52 6.27 -2.96
N THR A 100 15.59 6.09 -2.03
CA THR A 100 14.96 7.21 -1.30
C THR A 100 15.98 7.97 -0.46
N LEU A 101 16.90 7.26 0.21
CA LEU A 101 17.97 7.86 0.99
C LEU A 101 18.93 8.68 0.13
N ILE A 102 19.26 8.22 -1.08
CA ILE A 102 20.05 8.99 -2.05
C ILE A 102 19.34 10.31 -2.38
N PHE A 103 18.04 10.28 -2.70
CA PHE A 103 17.26 11.50 -2.96
C PHE A 103 17.28 12.47 -1.77
N ILE A 104 17.09 11.97 -0.55
CA ILE A 104 17.09 12.79 0.67
C ILE A 104 18.44 13.49 0.84
N ILE A 105 19.55 12.75 0.71
CA ILE A 105 20.90 13.29 0.84
C ILE A 105 21.14 14.35 -0.24
N LEU A 106 20.79 14.07 -1.50
CA LEU A 106 20.98 15.01 -2.60
C LEU A 106 20.18 16.29 -2.41
N ILE A 107 18.90 16.21 -2.01
CA ILE A 107 18.04 17.37 -1.75
C ILE A 107 18.58 18.20 -0.58
N TYR A 108 19.01 17.53 0.51
CA TYR A 108 19.56 18.23 1.65
C TYR A 108 20.88 18.93 1.31
N ALA A 109 21.82 18.22 0.69
CA ALA A 109 23.12 18.75 0.30
C ALA A 109 22.99 19.92 -0.70
N SER A 110 22.15 19.77 -1.74
CA SER A 110 21.89 20.83 -2.71
C SER A 110 21.22 22.06 -2.06
N GLY A 111 20.24 21.86 -1.18
CA GLY A 111 19.61 22.95 -0.44
C GLY A 111 20.59 23.70 0.49
N GLN A 112 21.51 22.99 1.15
CA GLN A 112 22.55 23.63 1.97
C GLN A 112 23.53 24.42 1.10
N PHE A 113 23.98 23.84 -0.02
CA PHE A 113 24.88 24.50 -0.96
C PHE A 113 24.27 25.79 -1.51
N ASP A 114 23.01 25.75 -1.96
CA ASP A 114 22.30 26.90 -2.51
C ASP A 114 22.12 28.02 -1.48
N GLN A 115 21.84 27.67 -0.21
CA GLN A 115 21.73 28.65 0.86
C GLN A 115 23.06 29.38 1.11
N VAL A 116 24.18 28.67 1.10
CA VAL A 116 25.52 29.25 1.31
C VAL A 116 25.95 30.11 0.12
N MET A 117 25.72 29.65 -1.11
CA MET A 117 26.19 30.34 -2.31
C MET A 117 25.29 31.48 -2.76
N PHE A 118 23.97 31.29 -2.67
CA PHE A 118 22.99 32.17 -3.31
C PHE A 118 21.95 32.73 -2.34
N GLY A 119 21.93 32.30 -1.08
CA GLY A 119 20.95 32.73 -0.06
C GLY A 119 19.51 32.30 -0.35
N ARG A 120 19.27 31.49 -1.38
CA ARG A 120 17.95 31.02 -1.81
C ARG A 120 18.08 29.72 -2.59
N ASP A 121 17.03 28.91 -2.58
CA ASP A 121 16.97 27.69 -3.40
C ASP A 121 17.10 28.04 -4.90
N PHE A 122 18.07 27.43 -5.56
CA PHE A 122 18.29 27.59 -6.99
C PHE A 122 17.37 26.66 -7.80
N ILE A 123 17.21 26.95 -9.08
CA ILE A 123 16.30 26.20 -9.97
C ILE A 123 16.63 24.69 -9.98
N GLY A 124 17.91 24.32 -9.85
CA GLY A 124 18.35 22.92 -9.80
C GLY A 124 17.80 22.17 -8.60
N THR A 125 17.84 22.76 -7.40
CA THR A 125 17.28 22.16 -6.18
C THR A 125 15.76 22.07 -6.25
N VAL A 126 15.09 23.07 -6.82
CA VAL A 126 13.63 23.03 -7.04
C VAL A 126 13.26 21.90 -8.01
N LEU A 127 13.99 21.75 -9.12
CA LEU A 127 13.79 20.67 -10.08
C LEU A 127 14.01 19.30 -9.41
N LEU A 128 15.07 19.14 -8.62
CA LEU A 128 15.35 17.91 -7.89
C LEU A 128 14.21 17.53 -6.93
N LYS A 129 13.66 18.51 -6.20
CA LYS A 129 12.48 18.32 -5.33
C LYS A 129 11.25 17.88 -6.15
N LEU A 130 11.02 18.46 -7.33
CA LEU A 130 9.91 18.06 -8.22
C LEU A 130 10.09 16.62 -8.73
N VAL A 131 11.28 16.25 -9.17
CA VAL A 131 11.60 14.88 -9.60
C VAL A 131 11.37 13.90 -8.46
N PHE A 132 11.74 14.25 -7.24
CA PHE A 132 11.47 13.42 -6.06
C PHE A 132 9.98 13.27 -5.77
N ILE A 133 9.17 14.32 -5.92
CA ILE A 133 7.71 14.21 -5.78
C ILE A 133 7.12 13.27 -6.84
N LEU A 134 7.55 13.40 -8.10
CA LEU A 134 7.11 12.49 -9.17
C LEU A 134 7.51 11.04 -8.89
N PHE A 135 8.72 10.83 -8.37
CA PHE A 135 9.20 9.54 -7.90
C PHE A 135 8.30 8.97 -6.81
N LEU A 136 7.95 9.74 -5.78
CA LEU A 136 7.06 9.28 -4.70
C LEU A 136 5.68 8.89 -5.24
N ILE A 137 5.12 9.69 -6.16
CA ILE A 137 3.81 9.39 -6.78
C ILE A 137 3.88 8.10 -7.59
N GLY A 138 4.91 7.92 -8.41
CA GLY A 138 5.10 6.71 -9.21
C GLY A 138 5.33 5.44 -8.37
N SER A 139 5.93 5.61 -7.19
CA SER A 139 6.32 4.50 -6.30
C SER A 139 5.23 4.11 -5.31
N PHE A 140 4.26 4.99 -5.08
CA PHE A 140 3.16 4.79 -4.15
C PHE A 140 2.37 3.50 -4.43
N MET A 141 1.98 3.28 -5.69
CA MET A 141 1.22 2.07 -6.07
C MET A 141 2.03 0.78 -5.90
N PRO A 142 3.29 0.71 -6.39
CA PRO A 142 4.17 -0.43 -6.13
C PRO A 142 4.31 -0.77 -4.63
N GLU A 143 4.61 0.22 -3.79
CA GLU A 143 4.80 0.01 -2.34
C GLU A 143 3.55 -0.58 -1.70
N LEU A 144 2.38 0.03 -1.94
CA LEU A 144 1.11 -0.49 -1.47
C LEU A 144 0.89 -1.95 -1.90
N THR A 145 1.21 -2.27 -3.15
CA THR A 145 0.98 -3.61 -3.71
C THR A 145 1.80 -4.67 -2.96
N ILE A 146 3.08 -4.42 -2.68
CA ILE A 146 3.89 -5.35 -1.88
C ILE A 146 3.34 -5.50 -0.47
N HIS A 147 3.06 -4.40 0.22
CA HIS A 147 2.59 -4.44 1.60
C HIS A 147 1.29 -5.23 1.71
N ILE A 148 0.37 -5.03 0.75
CA ILE A 148 -0.90 -5.77 0.69
C ILE A 148 -0.65 -7.27 0.49
N ARG A 149 0.19 -7.66 -0.49
CA ARG A 149 0.53 -9.07 -0.76
C ARG A 149 1.15 -9.73 0.47
N ARG A 150 2.13 -9.06 1.07
CA ARG A 150 2.87 -9.59 2.22
C ARG A 150 1.96 -9.80 3.43
N LEU A 151 1.15 -8.81 3.79
CA LEU A 151 0.21 -8.90 4.91
C LEU A 151 -0.84 -10.01 4.68
N ARG A 152 -1.28 -10.21 3.43
CA ARG A 152 -2.17 -11.31 3.05
C ARG A 152 -1.48 -12.67 3.18
N ASP A 153 -0.22 -12.79 2.80
CA ASP A 153 0.56 -14.04 2.92
C ASP A 153 0.80 -14.47 4.37
N VAL A 154 0.86 -13.53 5.31
CA VAL A 154 0.92 -13.83 6.76
C VAL A 154 -0.40 -14.45 7.24
N GLY A 155 -1.50 -14.21 6.52
CA GLY A 155 -2.82 -14.80 6.77
C GLY A 155 -3.86 -13.81 7.30
N LEU A 156 -3.60 -12.51 7.16
CA LEU A 156 -4.54 -11.45 7.54
C LEU A 156 -5.74 -11.43 6.58
N SER A 157 -6.95 -11.17 7.12
CA SER A 157 -8.14 -10.98 6.27
C SER A 157 -8.06 -9.63 5.54
N ASP A 158 -8.70 -9.52 4.38
CA ASP A 158 -8.71 -8.26 3.60
C ASP A 158 -9.24 -7.07 4.42
N LEU A 159 -10.17 -7.31 5.35
CA LEU A 159 -10.67 -6.30 6.29
C LEU A 159 -9.65 -5.92 7.38
N GLY A 160 -8.93 -6.90 7.94
CA GLY A 160 -7.88 -6.63 8.94
C GLY A 160 -6.72 -5.84 8.33
N LEU A 161 -6.45 -6.09 7.05
CA LEU A 161 -5.44 -5.42 6.26
C LEU A 161 -5.80 -3.95 5.99
N SER A 162 -7.06 -3.68 5.58
CA SER A 162 -7.52 -2.29 5.38
C SER A 162 -7.54 -1.49 6.69
N ILE A 163 -7.89 -2.13 7.81
CA ILE A 163 -7.86 -1.47 9.12
C ILE A 163 -6.42 -1.16 9.53
N LEU A 164 -5.50 -2.13 9.42
CA LEU A 164 -4.12 -1.93 9.84
C LEU A 164 -3.44 -0.81 9.05
N LEU A 165 -3.52 -0.86 7.71
CA LEU A 165 -2.94 0.16 6.83
C LEU A 165 -3.65 1.51 6.98
N GLY A 166 -4.97 1.51 7.14
CA GLY A 166 -5.74 2.73 7.34
C GLY A 166 -5.44 3.42 8.67
N VAL A 167 -5.28 2.66 9.76
CA VAL A 167 -4.93 3.18 11.08
C VAL A 167 -3.50 3.74 11.08
N THR A 168 -2.53 3.03 10.50
CA THR A 168 -1.14 3.50 10.44
C THR A 168 -1.00 4.75 9.57
N ALA A 169 -1.65 4.78 8.41
CA ALA A 169 -1.70 5.97 7.54
C ALA A 169 -2.43 7.14 8.22
N GLY A 170 -3.58 6.88 8.85
CA GLY A 170 -4.36 7.90 9.55
C GLY A 170 -3.58 8.53 10.70
N MET A 171 -2.93 7.72 11.55
CA MET A 171 -2.15 8.22 12.67
C MET A 171 -0.90 9.00 12.24
N THR A 172 -0.23 8.58 11.16
CA THR A 172 0.92 9.33 10.63
C THR A 172 0.51 10.68 10.05
N ILE A 173 -0.61 10.75 9.33
CA ILE A 173 -1.16 12.01 8.81
C ILE A 173 -1.56 12.94 9.97
N LEU A 174 -2.27 12.42 10.97
CA LEU A 174 -2.72 13.19 12.13
C LEU A 174 -1.53 13.75 12.92
N TYR A 175 -0.49 12.93 13.15
CA TYR A 175 0.76 13.39 13.76
C TYR A 175 1.43 14.50 12.96
N ARG A 176 1.49 14.40 11.63
CA ARG A 176 2.07 15.44 10.75
C ARG A 176 1.30 16.76 10.83
N ILE A 177 -0.03 16.71 10.77
CA ILE A 177 -0.89 17.90 10.90
C ILE A 177 -0.66 18.56 12.25
N PHE A 178 -0.69 17.77 13.32
CA PHE A 178 -0.54 18.28 14.67
C PHE A 178 0.87 18.86 14.92
N ALA A 179 1.93 18.20 14.44
CA ALA A 179 3.29 18.72 14.52
C ALA A 179 3.47 20.03 13.75
N ASN A 180 2.81 20.18 12.60
CA ASN A 180 2.83 21.44 11.84
C ASN A 180 2.04 22.54 12.55
N MET A 181 0.91 22.21 13.18
CA MET A 181 0.13 23.14 13.99
C MET A 181 0.97 23.71 15.14
N ILE A 182 1.67 22.87 15.92
CA ILE A 182 2.53 23.35 17.02
C ILE A 182 3.60 24.30 16.53
N LYS A 183 4.24 24.00 15.39
CA LYS A 183 5.29 24.86 14.81
C LYS A 183 4.79 26.26 14.47
N MET A 184 3.55 26.40 14.04
CA MET A 184 2.95 27.70 13.69
C MET A 184 2.54 28.53 14.91
N THR A 185 2.24 27.89 16.04
CA THR A 185 1.70 28.56 17.24
C THR A 185 2.79 29.23 18.10
N TYR A 186 4.08 29.09 17.78
CA TYR A 186 5.24 29.65 18.52
C TYR A 186 5.30 29.34 20.05
N SER A 187 4.32 28.64 20.61
CA SER A 187 4.24 28.21 22.00
C SER A 187 4.65 26.74 22.10
N THR A 188 5.96 26.50 22.14
CA THR A 188 6.56 25.16 22.08
C THR A 188 6.46 24.40 23.41
N SER A 189 6.35 25.10 24.55
CA SER A 189 6.45 24.50 25.88
C SER A 189 5.20 23.74 26.32
N HIS A 190 4.00 24.19 25.93
CA HIS A 190 2.75 23.62 26.49
C HIS A 190 2.29 22.32 25.82
N TYR A 191 2.74 22.01 24.60
CA TYR A 191 2.27 20.85 23.82
C TYR A 191 3.31 19.75 23.61
N GLN A 192 4.51 19.93 24.17
CA GLN A 192 5.64 19.03 23.93
C GLN A 192 5.38 17.60 24.45
N LEU A 193 4.78 17.47 25.64
CA LEU A 193 4.40 16.17 26.20
C LEU A 193 3.40 15.43 25.29
N PHE A 194 2.39 16.13 24.82
CA PHE A 194 1.37 15.56 23.95
C PHE A 194 1.96 15.16 22.57
N GLN A 195 2.90 15.94 22.03
CA GLN A 195 3.63 15.58 20.82
C GLN A 195 4.45 14.28 21.00
N TYR A 196 5.11 14.10 22.15
CA TYR A 196 5.83 12.85 22.45
C TYR A 196 4.89 11.66 22.62
N LEU A 197 3.74 11.84 23.27
CA LEU A 197 2.72 10.79 23.40
C LEU A 197 2.20 10.35 22.03
N MET A 198 1.89 11.31 21.16
CA MET A 198 1.49 11.05 19.78
C MET A 198 2.57 10.32 18.98
N PHE A 199 3.83 10.74 19.11
CA PHE A 199 4.97 10.07 18.50
C PHE A 199 5.07 8.61 18.96
N LEU A 200 4.94 8.35 20.26
CA LEU A 200 4.98 6.99 20.81
C LEU A 200 3.87 6.11 20.23
N LEU A 201 2.65 6.63 20.13
CA LEU A 201 1.52 5.88 19.56
C LEU A 201 1.77 5.54 18.09
N VAL A 202 2.25 6.50 17.30
CA VAL A 202 2.65 6.25 15.90
C VAL A 202 3.74 5.19 15.83
N MET A 203 4.76 5.26 16.69
CA MET A 203 5.83 4.27 16.74
C MET A 203 5.31 2.86 17.07
N ILE A 204 4.36 2.72 17.99
CA ILE A 204 3.71 1.42 18.28
C ILE A 204 3.00 0.88 17.03
N CYS A 205 2.28 1.73 16.28
CA CYS A 205 1.64 1.32 15.04
C CYS A 205 2.65 0.86 13.98
N TRP A 206 3.77 1.58 13.83
CA TRP A 206 4.84 1.19 12.90
C TRP A 206 5.55 -0.10 13.32
N ILE A 207 5.88 -0.24 14.60
CA ILE A 207 6.53 -1.44 15.14
C ILE A 207 5.62 -2.66 14.96
N SER A 208 4.33 -2.54 15.26
CA SER A 208 3.38 -3.65 15.06
C SER A 208 3.25 -4.05 13.59
N LEU A 209 3.27 -3.09 12.67
CA LEU A 209 3.27 -3.36 11.23
C LEU A 209 4.55 -4.11 10.80
N ILE A 210 5.73 -3.64 11.22
CA ILE A 210 7.02 -4.29 10.93
C ILE A 210 7.06 -5.72 11.47
N ILE A 211 6.58 -5.94 12.71
CA ILE A 211 6.53 -7.28 13.31
C ILE A 211 5.67 -8.23 12.48
N ILE A 212 4.51 -7.77 12.00
CA ILE A 212 3.62 -8.58 11.15
C ILE A 212 4.30 -8.88 9.82
N GLU A 213 5.00 -7.92 9.22
CA GLU A 213 5.72 -8.12 7.94
C GLU A 213 6.88 -9.11 8.06
N LEU A 214 7.55 -9.15 9.21
CA LEU A 214 8.60 -10.12 9.55
C LEU A 214 8.07 -11.55 9.73
N MET A 215 6.79 -11.71 10.08
CA MET A 215 6.21 -12.98 10.50
C MET A 215 6.19 -14.07 9.41
N ALA A 216 6.46 -15.32 9.80
CA ALA A 216 5.72 -16.50 9.36
C ALA A 216 4.63 -16.37 8.25
N SER A 217 4.84 -16.78 7.00
CA SER A 217 3.72 -16.96 6.05
C SER A 217 2.73 -17.99 6.61
N GLY A 218 1.47 -17.60 6.78
CA GLY A 218 0.41 -18.43 7.37
C GLY A 218 0.46 -18.60 8.90
N GLU A 219 1.35 -17.92 9.63
CA GLU A 219 1.38 -18.06 11.09
C GLU A 219 0.20 -17.42 11.79
N LEU A 220 -0.36 -16.32 11.28
CA LEU A 220 -1.60 -15.77 11.84
C LEU A 220 -2.76 -16.76 11.70
N LYS A 221 -2.81 -17.57 10.62
CA LYS A 221 -3.85 -18.61 10.47
C LYS A 221 -3.66 -19.74 11.48
N LYS A 222 -2.41 -20.16 11.76
CA LYS A 222 -2.10 -21.16 12.78
C LYS A 222 -2.47 -20.67 14.18
N VAL A 223 -2.08 -19.44 14.51
CA VAL A 223 -2.40 -18.79 15.80
C VAL A 223 -3.90 -18.58 15.96
N LYS A 224 -4.59 -18.08 14.93
CA LYS A 224 -6.05 -17.91 14.96
C LYS A 224 -6.77 -19.25 15.12
N LYS A 225 -6.33 -20.31 14.42
CA LYS A 225 -6.87 -21.66 14.57
C LYS A 225 -6.63 -22.21 15.98
N PHE A 226 -5.45 -21.98 16.55
CA PHE A 226 -5.11 -22.36 17.92
C PHE A 226 -5.93 -21.59 18.97
N ILE A 227 -6.13 -20.28 18.79
CA ILE A 227 -6.94 -19.43 19.68
C ILE A 227 -8.42 -19.81 19.59
N ILE A 228 -8.97 -20.04 18.39
CA ILE A 228 -10.36 -20.49 18.20
C ILE A 228 -10.57 -21.86 18.85
N TYR A 229 -9.57 -22.74 18.80
CA TYR A 229 -9.62 -24.05 19.44
C TYR A 229 -9.51 -23.96 20.97
N LYS A 230 -8.79 -22.95 21.50
CA LYS A 230 -8.53 -22.77 22.93
C LYS A 230 -9.58 -21.91 23.64
N ASN A 231 -10.16 -20.91 22.98
CA ASN A 231 -11.11 -19.97 23.57
C ASN A 231 -12.32 -19.79 22.65
N ARG A 232 -13.42 -20.46 23.00
CA ARG A 232 -14.75 -20.29 22.38
C ARG A 232 -15.51 -19.06 22.89
N LEU A 233 -14.86 -18.18 23.66
CA LEU A 233 -15.44 -16.93 24.14
C LEU A 233 -14.49 -15.77 23.83
N ILE A 234 -15.09 -14.65 23.45
CA ILE A 234 -14.50 -13.31 23.29
C ILE A 234 -14.03 -12.99 21.85
N HIS A 235 -15.01 -12.71 20.99
CA HIS A 235 -14.83 -12.12 19.66
C HIS A 235 -14.32 -10.66 19.68
N PHE A 236 -14.16 -10.04 20.84
CA PHE A 236 -13.74 -8.63 21.00
C PHE A 236 -12.30 -8.45 21.51
N SER A 237 -11.59 -9.53 21.86
CA SER A 237 -10.27 -9.42 22.53
C SER A 237 -9.05 -9.50 21.61
N LEU A 238 -9.22 -9.66 20.28
CA LEU A 238 -8.07 -9.85 19.40
C LEU A 238 -7.09 -8.68 19.39
N PHE A 239 -7.59 -7.46 19.63
CA PHE A 239 -6.75 -6.26 19.71
C PHE A 239 -6.08 -6.10 21.09
N LEU A 240 -6.78 -6.46 22.18
CA LEU A 240 -6.29 -6.34 23.56
C LEU A 240 -5.37 -7.49 23.98
N VAL A 241 -5.61 -8.71 23.52
CA VAL A 241 -4.75 -9.88 23.81
C VAL A 241 -3.41 -9.79 23.10
N PHE A 242 -3.34 -9.08 21.97
CA PHE A 242 -2.08 -8.81 21.28
C PHE A 242 -1.22 -7.77 22.02
N ILE A 243 -1.86 -6.81 22.71
CA ILE A 243 -1.17 -5.82 23.57
C ILE A 243 -0.71 -6.46 24.89
N ALA A 244 -1.48 -7.38 25.46
CA ALA A 244 -1.18 -8.00 26.77
C ALA A 244 -0.06 -9.08 26.74
N LYS A 245 0.53 -9.34 25.56
CA LYS A 245 1.60 -10.33 25.39
C LYS A 245 2.91 -9.73 24.85
N LEU A 246 2.96 -8.39 24.73
CA LEU A 246 4.18 -7.59 24.80
C LEU A 246 4.54 -7.35 26.26
#